data_AF-A0A558AA34-F1
#
_entry.id   AF-A0A558AA34-F1
#
_cell.length_a   1.000
_cell.length_b   1.000
_cell.length_c   1.000
_cell.angle_alpha   90.00
_cell.angle_beta   90.00
_cell.angle_gamma   90.00
#
_symmetry.space_group_name_H-M   'P 1'
#
loop_
_entity.id
_entity.type
_entity.pdbx_description
1 polymer ?
#
loop_
_entity_poly.entity_id
_entity_poly.type
_entity_poly.pdbx_seq_one_letter_code
_entity_poly.pdbx_strand_id
1 'polypeptide(L)'
;MSAPAGTAARPAQHAHSVMHCNLNTVDGARAAGFVMAVFGLDPRMRSVSTDDDSTSMGLDRSTASVTTFLYDRRGPRAVPAVEFVEWQRPVTEPADEGMRPSAFTALGYRVGSLSRLRDRLVALGCEPEPAEGGLRVRGETWPGLRTTDPDGVTVEVAEIPPAETDPVGALISHERMRCTDLARSLAWYGSIGWTVRARGTGDGTSWASLVLPEDPTFSLELQERPGAGSPRRANTQGLYRIALAVEDVREAHAALVRESGEQVPEPLFIPMPDTPTGGFTVLFLADPDGAVVELVERPRSEVRRPREPR
;
A
#
# COMPACT_ATOMS: atom_id res chain seq x y z
N MET A 1 12.61 -35.11 -23.70
CA MET A 1 12.59 -34.42 -22.40
C MET A 1 13.21 -33.04 -22.60
N SER A 2 12.38 -32.02 -22.78
CA SER A 2 12.86 -30.64 -22.87
C SER A 2 13.24 -30.15 -21.47
N ALA A 3 14.41 -29.50 -21.37
CA ALA A 3 14.84 -28.84 -20.15
C ALA A 3 13.79 -27.82 -19.68
N PRO A 4 13.59 -27.62 -18.37
CA PRO A 4 12.74 -26.55 -17.89
C PRO A 4 13.31 -25.21 -18.37
N ALA A 5 12.43 -24.35 -18.89
CA ALA A 5 12.79 -22.99 -19.26
C ALA A 5 13.51 -22.34 -18.08
N GLY A 6 14.76 -21.92 -18.30
CA GLY A 6 15.57 -21.26 -17.29
C GLY A 6 14.79 -20.07 -16.73
N THR A 7 14.70 -20.00 -15.40
CA THR A 7 14.13 -18.85 -14.70
C THR A 7 15.03 -17.67 -15.05
N ALA A 8 14.58 -16.81 -15.96
CA ALA A 8 15.30 -15.56 -16.24
C ALA A 8 15.55 -14.85 -14.91
N ALA A 9 16.79 -14.38 -14.71
CA ALA A 9 17.14 -13.64 -13.50
C ALA A 9 16.17 -12.47 -13.34
N ARG A 10 15.59 -12.35 -12.15
CA ARG A 10 14.62 -11.29 -11.87
C ARG A 10 15.38 -9.96 -11.77
N PRO A 11 14.91 -8.89 -12.43
CA PRO A 11 15.62 -7.62 -12.39
C PRO A 11 15.73 -7.09 -10.95
N ALA A 12 16.91 -6.62 -10.56
CA ALA A 12 17.19 -6.11 -9.21
C ALA A 12 16.50 -4.76 -8.98
N GLN A 13 16.31 -3.99 -10.05
CA GLN A 13 15.60 -2.71 -10.07
C GLN A 13 14.08 -2.82 -9.84
N HIS A 14 13.47 -3.99 -10.09
CA HIS A 14 12.02 -4.12 -10.01
C HIS A 14 11.56 -4.39 -8.59
N ALA A 15 10.43 -3.79 -8.24
CA ALA A 15 9.72 -4.12 -7.02
C ALA A 15 9.38 -5.61 -7.00
N HIS A 16 9.66 -6.27 -5.88
CA HIS A 16 9.37 -7.68 -5.68
C HIS A 16 8.35 -7.93 -4.58
N SER A 17 8.10 -6.96 -3.68
CA SER A 17 7.01 -7.08 -2.72
C SER A 17 6.49 -5.75 -2.18
N VAL A 18 5.26 -5.76 -1.69
CA VAL A 18 4.71 -4.58 -0.98
C VAL A 18 5.10 -4.66 0.49
N MET A 19 5.68 -3.58 1.00
CA MET A 19 6.15 -3.49 2.38
C MET A 19 5.12 -2.90 3.32
N HIS A 20 4.45 -1.83 2.93
CA HIS A 20 3.36 -1.24 3.71
C HIS A 20 2.53 -0.26 2.88
N CYS A 21 1.30 -0.06 3.34
CA CYS A 21 0.43 1.04 2.96
C CYS A 21 0.45 2.06 4.09
N ASN A 22 0.73 3.32 3.76
CA ASN A 22 0.92 4.41 4.71
C ASN A 22 -0.38 5.22 4.86
N LEU A 23 -0.78 5.42 6.12
CA LEU A 23 -1.89 6.25 6.54
C LEU A 23 -1.39 7.28 7.55
N ASN A 24 -1.58 8.55 7.25
CA ASN A 24 -1.33 9.63 8.21
C ASN A 24 -2.54 9.79 9.11
N THR A 25 -2.31 9.88 10.42
CA THR A 25 -3.37 9.94 11.43
C THR A 25 -3.08 11.05 12.43
N VAL A 26 -4.17 11.61 12.98
CA VAL A 26 -4.10 12.59 14.08
C VAL A 26 -4.07 11.91 15.45
N ASP A 27 -4.35 10.60 15.51
CA ASP A 27 -4.37 9.80 16.74
C ASP A 27 -3.96 8.36 16.42
N GLY A 28 -2.64 8.09 16.49
CA GLY A 28 -2.09 6.78 16.15
C GLY A 28 -2.61 5.65 17.03
N ALA A 29 -2.92 5.93 18.30
CA ALA A 29 -3.44 4.93 19.23
C ALA A 29 -4.86 4.50 18.87
N ARG A 30 -5.73 5.46 18.52
CA ARG A 30 -7.10 5.20 18.09
C ARG A 30 -7.14 4.46 16.75
N ALA A 31 -6.34 4.88 15.77
CA ALA A 31 -6.26 4.27 14.45
C ALA A 31 -5.76 2.81 14.52
N ALA A 32 -4.65 2.58 15.24
CA ALA A 32 -4.13 1.24 15.47
C ALA A 32 -5.11 0.36 16.25
N GLY A 33 -5.71 0.90 17.32
CA GLY A 33 -6.69 0.19 18.16
C GLY A 33 -7.90 -0.29 17.37
N PHE A 34 -8.40 0.53 16.43
CA PHE A 34 -9.48 0.14 15.52
C PHE A 34 -9.08 -1.07 14.65
N VAL A 35 -7.95 -0.99 13.97
CA VAL A 35 -7.50 -2.08 13.07
C VAL A 35 -7.20 -3.36 13.85
N MET A 36 -6.61 -3.26 15.04
CA MET A 36 -6.42 -4.40 15.94
C MET A 36 -7.75 -5.03 16.35
N ALA A 37 -8.73 -4.21 16.76
CA ALA A 37 -10.03 -4.70 17.22
C ALA A 37 -10.85 -5.35 16.11
N VAL A 38 -10.90 -4.73 14.93
CA VAL A 38 -11.69 -5.21 13.79
C VAL A 38 -11.03 -6.39 13.10
N PHE A 39 -9.77 -6.23 12.70
CA PHE A 39 -9.09 -7.14 11.78
C PHE A 39 -8.12 -8.10 12.49
N GLY A 40 -7.79 -7.86 13.76
CA GLY A 40 -6.90 -8.71 14.54
C GLY A 40 -5.43 -8.64 14.08
N LEU A 41 -5.01 -7.50 13.53
CA LEU A 41 -3.60 -7.24 13.23
C LEU A 41 -2.82 -6.97 14.53
N ASP A 42 -1.54 -7.26 14.52
CA ASP A 42 -0.64 -7.04 15.65
C ASP A 42 0.35 -5.90 15.35
N PRO A 43 0.60 -4.98 16.30
CA PRO A 43 1.72 -4.05 16.18
C PRO A 43 3.04 -4.82 16.35
N ARG A 44 3.94 -4.72 15.37
CA ARG A 44 5.24 -5.43 15.40
C ARG A 44 6.44 -4.51 15.33
N MET A 45 6.25 -3.29 14.86
CA MET A 45 7.31 -2.30 14.74
C MET A 45 6.76 -0.94 15.12
N ARG A 46 7.60 -0.16 15.79
CA ARG A 46 7.34 1.24 16.10
C ARG A 46 8.59 2.03 15.78
N SER A 47 8.43 3.18 15.13
CA SER A 47 9.51 4.13 14.87
C SER A 47 9.18 5.46 15.54
N VAL A 48 10.21 6.15 16.02
CA VAL A 48 10.10 7.52 16.52
C VAL A 48 11.17 8.33 15.85
N SER A 49 10.73 9.33 15.08
CA SER A 49 11.58 10.34 14.49
C SER A 49 11.42 11.64 15.25
N THR A 50 12.53 12.27 15.60
CA THR A 50 12.52 13.56 16.30
C THR A 50 13.05 14.71 15.45
N ASP A 51 13.85 14.43 14.41
CA ASP A 51 14.47 15.46 13.58
C ASP A 51 14.96 14.94 12.21
N ASP A 52 14.04 14.46 11.38
CA ASP A 52 14.39 13.95 10.03
C ASP A 52 14.15 15.00 8.93
N ASP A 53 14.92 14.87 7.84
CA ASP A 53 14.70 15.58 6.59
C ASP A 53 13.63 14.87 5.76
N SER A 54 12.44 15.50 5.69
CA SER A 54 11.29 14.99 4.94
C SER A 54 11.00 15.81 3.68
N THR A 55 12.01 16.53 3.14
CA THR A 55 11.85 17.36 1.94
C THR A 55 11.47 16.55 0.70
N SER A 56 11.91 15.29 0.59
CA SER A 56 11.51 14.36 -0.47
C SER A 56 10.01 14.06 -0.48
N MET A 57 9.33 14.25 0.66
CA MET A 57 7.89 14.06 0.84
C MET A 57 7.11 15.39 0.84
N GLY A 58 7.79 16.50 0.48
CA GLY A 58 7.18 17.82 0.39
C GLY A 58 6.96 18.52 1.75
N LEU A 59 7.69 18.09 2.79
CA LEU A 59 7.74 18.76 4.10
C LEU A 59 9.08 19.52 4.29
N ASP A 60 9.33 20.00 5.50
CA ASP A 60 10.56 20.71 5.86
C ASP A 60 11.73 19.76 6.16
N ARG A 61 12.94 20.33 6.28
CA ARG A 61 14.19 19.60 6.62
C ARG A 61 14.28 19.09 8.06
N SER A 62 13.27 19.39 8.85
CA SER A 62 13.24 19.10 10.26
C SER A 62 11.81 18.69 10.54
N THR A 63 11.61 17.39 10.77
CA THR A 63 10.31 16.80 11.03
C THR A 63 10.37 15.82 12.20
N ALA A 64 9.23 15.55 12.81
CA ALA A 64 9.10 14.57 13.87
C ALA A 64 7.82 13.77 13.67
N SER A 65 7.88 12.47 13.92
CA SER A 65 6.74 11.56 13.78
C SER A 65 6.85 10.35 14.70
N VAL A 66 5.70 9.77 15.01
CA VAL A 66 5.60 8.45 15.64
C VAL A 66 4.88 7.53 14.67
N THR A 67 5.50 6.41 14.37
CA THR A 67 4.98 5.45 13.41
C THR A 67 4.72 4.10 14.04
N THR A 68 3.57 3.48 13.76
CA THR A 68 3.25 2.11 14.20
C THR A 68 2.91 1.24 13.00
N PHE A 69 3.55 0.08 12.89
CA PHE A 69 3.31 -0.89 11.82
C PHE A 69 2.55 -2.10 12.34
N LEU A 70 1.39 -2.34 11.74
CA LEU A 70 0.51 -3.45 12.06
C LEU A 70 0.58 -4.49 10.95
N TYR A 71 0.70 -5.76 11.33
CA TYR A 71 0.74 -6.88 10.39
C TYR A 71 -0.37 -7.86 10.69
N ASP A 72 -0.88 -8.50 9.63
CA ASP A 72 -1.75 -9.65 9.84
C ASP A 72 -0.94 -10.89 10.28
N ARG A 73 -1.66 -11.98 10.53
CA ARG A 73 -1.13 -13.24 11.07
C ARG A 73 -0.03 -13.88 10.21
N ARG A 74 0.14 -13.48 8.94
CA ARG A 74 1.22 -13.95 8.06
C ARG A 74 2.58 -13.33 8.45
N GLY A 75 2.57 -12.16 9.10
CA GLY A 75 3.74 -11.54 9.71
C GLY A 75 4.65 -10.74 8.74
N PRO A 76 5.64 -10.01 9.29
CA PRO A 76 6.33 -8.91 8.60
C PRO A 76 7.22 -9.30 7.42
N ARG A 77 7.50 -10.59 7.23
CA ARG A 77 8.27 -11.07 6.08
C ARG A 77 7.37 -11.50 4.91
N ALA A 78 6.10 -11.78 5.17
CA ALA A 78 5.21 -12.42 4.21
C ALA A 78 4.17 -11.48 3.61
N VAL A 79 3.90 -10.35 4.27
CA VAL A 79 2.83 -9.41 3.91
C VAL A 79 3.22 -7.97 4.13
N PRO A 80 2.55 -7.02 3.44
CA PRO A 80 2.67 -5.62 3.79
C PRO A 80 2.14 -5.34 5.21
N ALA A 81 2.61 -4.24 5.80
CA ALA A 81 2.02 -3.66 6.99
C ALA A 81 0.93 -2.63 6.64
N VAL A 82 0.09 -2.31 7.62
CA VAL A 82 -0.55 -1.00 7.69
C VAL A 82 0.34 -0.12 8.55
N GLU A 83 0.85 0.96 7.98
CA GLU A 83 1.73 1.92 8.65
C GLU A 83 0.90 3.16 9.03
N PHE A 84 0.74 3.40 10.33
CA PHE A 84 0.16 4.63 10.84
C PHE A 84 1.26 5.62 11.18
N VAL A 85 1.25 6.79 10.54
CA VAL A 85 2.19 7.89 10.83
C VAL A 85 1.44 9.02 11.49
N GLU A 86 1.83 9.32 12.73
CA GLU A 86 1.38 10.50 13.46
C GLU A 86 2.49 11.55 13.37
N TRP A 87 2.33 12.53 12.49
CA TRP A 87 3.26 13.63 12.39
C TRP A 87 3.08 14.58 13.56
N GLN A 88 4.18 14.87 14.25
CA GLN A 88 4.24 15.81 15.35
C GLN A 88 4.73 17.17 14.89
N ARG A 89 5.52 17.19 13.81
CA ARG A 89 6.12 18.40 13.25
C ARG A 89 6.43 18.24 11.76
N PRO A 90 5.78 19.03 10.88
CA PRO A 90 4.52 19.71 11.16
C PRO A 90 3.46 18.70 11.65
N VAL A 91 2.50 19.12 12.46
CA VAL A 91 1.47 18.20 12.98
C VAL A 91 0.64 17.63 11.84
N THR A 92 0.11 16.40 12.00
CA THR A 92 -0.86 15.86 11.04
C THR A 92 -2.06 16.83 10.94
N GLU A 93 -2.33 17.29 9.72
CA GLU A 93 -3.47 18.11 9.38
C GLU A 93 -4.68 17.21 9.07
N PRO A 94 -5.83 17.41 9.72
CA PRO A 94 -7.06 16.71 9.37
C PRO A 94 -7.38 16.87 7.88
N ALA A 95 -7.93 15.83 7.27
CA ALA A 95 -8.36 15.92 5.88
C ALA A 95 -9.60 16.81 5.78
N ASP A 96 -9.59 17.79 4.87
CA ASP A 96 -10.79 18.57 4.58
C ASP A 96 -11.89 17.66 4.02
N GLU A 97 -13.13 17.79 4.51
CA GLU A 97 -14.28 16.98 4.06
C GLU A 97 -14.55 17.08 2.54
N GLY A 98 -14.13 18.18 1.91
CA GLY A 98 -14.23 18.38 0.46
C GLY A 98 -13.03 17.88 -0.35
N MET A 99 -11.91 17.54 0.30
CA MET A 99 -10.66 17.17 -0.38
C MET A 99 -10.66 15.69 -0.74
N ARG A 100 -11.02 15.39 -1.99
CA ARG A 100 -10.91 14.04 -2.53
C ARG A 100 -9.45 13.56 -2.51
N PRO A 101 -9.14 12.34 -2.04
CA PRO A 101 -7.81 11.76 -2.15
C PRO A 101 -7.33 11.79 -3.60
N SER A 102 -6.08 12.18 -3.87
CA SER A 102 -5.58 12.27 -5.25
C SER A 102 -5.41 10.92 -5.91
N ALA A 103 -4.95 9.92 -5.16
CA ALA A 103 -4.61 8.60 -5.68
C ALA A 103 -5.21 7.45 -4.86
N PHE A 104 -4.67 7.16 -3.68
CA PHE A 104 -5.13 6.05 -2.84
C PHE A 104 -6.50 6.37 -2.21
N THR A 105 -7.47 5.49 -2.43
CA THR A 105 -8.88 5.72 -2.04
C THR A 105 -9.41 4.72 -1.03
N ALA A 106 -8.84 3.51 -0.95
CA ALA A 106 -9.24 2.54 0.06
C ALA A 106 -8.13 1.56 0.40
N LEU A 107 -8.12 1.12 1.66
CA LEU A 107 -7.31 0.00 2.12
C LEU A 107 -8.19 -1.26 2.22
N GLY A 108 -7.68 -2.36 1.69
CA GLY A 108 -8.44 -3.57 1.45
C GLY A 108 -8.00 -4.76 2.31
N TYR A 109 -9.00 -5.44 2.89
CA TYR A 109 -8.84 -6.70 3.58
C TYR A 109 -9.65 -7.80 2.90
N ARG A 110 -9.21 -9.04 3.05
CA ARG A 110 -10.04 -10.21 2.73
C ARG A 110 -10.34 -11.01 3.98
N VAL A 111 -11.52 -11.61 4.00
CA VAL A 111 -12.01 -12.48 5.07
C VAL A 111 -12.68 -13.72 4.49
N GLY A 112 -12.71 -14.81 5.26
CA GLY A 112 -13.48 -16.00 4.89
C GLY A 112 -14.98 -15.90 5.17
N SER A 113 -15.45 -14.83 5.84
CA SER A 113 -16.88 -14.62 6.15
C SER A 113 -17.15 -13.15 6.50
N LEU A 114 -17.96 -12.47 5.69
CA LEU A 114 -18.38 -11.09 5.92
C LEU A 114 -19.36 -10.95 7.06
N SER A 115 -20.26 -11.93 7.27
CA SER A 115 -21.23 -11.86 8.36
C SER A 115 -20.56 -11.73 9.73
N ARG A 116 -19.53 -12.55 9.99
CA ARG A 116 -18.75 -12.47 11.23
C ARG A 116 -18.03 -11.13 11.40
N LEU A 117 -17.48 -10.57 10.32
CA LEU A 117 -16.81 -9.27 10.40
C LEU A 117 -17.82 -8.14 10.57
N ARG A 118 -18.96 -8.21 9.89
CA ARG A 118 -20.04 -7.22 9.99
C ARG A 118 -20.53 -7.09 11.43
N ASP A 119 -20.79 -8.21 12.10
CA ASP A 119 -21.22 -8.21 13.50
C ASP A 119 -20.20 -7.51 14.40
N ARG A 120 -18.91 -7.74 14.15
CA ARG A 120 -17.82 -7.08 14.88
C ARG A 120 -17.74 -5.57 14.61
N LEU A 121 -17.87 -5.16 13.34
CA LEU A 121 -17.90 -3.75 12.95
C LEU A 121 -19.08 -3.01 13.61
N VAL A 122 -20.28 -3.59 13.56
CA VAL A 122 -21.48 -3.04 14.22
C VAL A 122 -21.29 -2.97 15.73
N ALA A 123 -20.70 -3.99 16.36
CA ALA A 123 -20.43 -3.98 17.80
C ALA A 123 -19.44 -2.88 18.22
N LEU A 124 -18.60 -2.40 17.30
CA LEU A 124 -17.67 -1.29 17.50
C LEU A 124 -18.27 0.07 17.10
N GLY A 125 -19.56 0.12 16.74
CA GLY A 125 -20.25 1.34 16.35
C GLY A 125 -20.01 1.79 14.92
N CYS A 126 -19.45 0.94 14.06
CA CYS A 126 -19.31 1.22 12.64
C CYS A 126 -20.60 0.92 11.88
N GLU A 127 -20.76 1.59 10.74
CA GLU A 127 -21.87 1.38 9.81
C GLU A 127 -21.34 0.75 8.52
N PRO A 128 -21.11 -0.58 8.48
CA PRO A 128 -20.64 -1.24 7.27
C PRO A 128 -21.77 -1.35 6.23
N GLU A 129 -21.50 -0.89 5.03
CA GLU A 129 -22.40 -0.92 3.88
C GLU A 129 -22.01 -2.04 2.91
N PRO A 130 -22.98 -2.80 2.36
CA PRO A 130 -22.72 -3.70 1.26
C PRO A 130 -22.13 -2.96 0.05
N ALA A 131 -21.06 -3.49 -0.52
CA ALA A 131 -20.58 -3.03 -1.82
C ALA A 131 -21.51 -3.58 -2.90
N GLU A 132 -22.46 -2.76 -3.37
CA GLU A 132 -23.36 -3.13 -4.48
C GLU A 132 -22.54 -3.58 -5.70
N GLY A 133 -22.94 -4.70 -6.30
CA GLY A 133 -22.18 -5.31 -7.40
C GLY A 133 -20.87 -6.00 -7.00
N GLY A 134 -20.51 -5.99 -5.71
CA GLY A 134 -19.30 -6.61 -5.18
C GLY A 134 -18.05 -5.72 -5.26
N LEU A 135 -16.96 -6.21 -4.67
CA LEU A 135 -15.64 -5.60 -4.72
C LEU A 135 -14.78 -6.32 -5.76
N ARG A 136 -14.18 -5.55 -6.67
CA ARG A 136 -13.19 -6.09 -7.59
C ARG A 136 -11.82 -6.15 -6.92
N VAL A 137 -11.27 -7.36 -6.83
CA VAL A 137 -9.97 -7.65 -6.24
C VAL A 137 -9.30 -8.73 -7.08
N ARG A 138 -8.07 -8.47 -7.55
CA ARG A 138 -7.26 -9.40 -8.35
C ARG A 138 -7.97 -9.87 -9.64
N GLY A 139 -8.80 -9.01 -10.23
CA GLY A 139 -9.55 -9.27 -11.46
C GLY A 139 -10.88 -9.98 -11.29
N GLU A 140 -11.21 -10.41 -10.09
CA GLU A 140 -12.47 -11.10 -9.77
C GLU A 140 -13.37 -10.20 -8.92
N THR A 141 -14.68 -10.41 -9.04
CA THR A 141 -15.68 -9.70 -8.24
C THR A 141 -16.11 -10.57 -7.09
N TRP A 142 -15.97 -10.05 -5.86
CA TRP A 142 -16.29 -10.75 -4.62
C TRP A 142 -17.43 -10.05 -3.89
N PRO A 143 -18.26 -10.78 -3.12
CA PRO A 143 -19.10 -10.15 -2.11
C PRO A 143 -18.24 -9.26 -1.21
N GLY A 144 -18.73 -8.08 -0.83
CA GLY A 144 -17.93 -7.18 -0.02
C GLY A 144 -18.72 -6.15 0.77
N LEU A 145 -18.01 -5.54 1.72
CA LEU A 145 -18.49 -4.44 2.55
C LEU A 145 -17.53 -3.25 2.41
N ARG A 146 -18.06 -2.05 2.59
CA ARG A 146 -17.29 -0.83 2.81
C ARG A 146 -17.63 -0.26 4.19
N THR A 147 -16.63 0.32 4.83
CA THR A 147 -16.81 1.13 6.03
C THR A 147 -15.74 2.20 6.05
N THR A 148 -15.72 3.01 7.09
CA THR A 148 -14.74 4.08 7.28
C THR A 148 -14.00 3.84 8.58
N ASP A 149 -12.69 4.01 8.56
CA ASP A 149 -11.88 3.96 9.76
C ASP A 149 -12.00 5.28 10.58
N PRO A 150 -11.38 5.37 11.76
CA PRO A 150 -11.41 6.59 12.57
C PRO A 150 -10.87 7.86 11.91
N ASP A 151 -10.04 7.73 10.86
CA ASP A 151 -9.38 8.82 10.14
C ASP A 151 -10.10 9.17 8.83
N GLY A 152 -11.28 8.60 8.58
CA GLY A 152 -12.06 8.90 7.38
C GLY A 152 -11.65 8.07 6.15
N VAL A 153 -10.71 7.13 6.29
CA VAL A 153 -10.26 6.28 5.19
C VAL A 153 -11.28 5.19 4.91
N THR A 154 -11.63 5.02 3.64
CA THR A 154 -12.48 3.90 3.21
C THR A 154 -11.73 2.58 3.41
N VAL A 155 -12.38 1.67 4.12
CA VAL A 155 -11.92 0.30 4.30
C VAL A 155 -12.81 -0.63 3.49
N GLU A 156 -12.19 -1.38 2.59
CA GLU A 156 -12.85 -2.39 1.78
C GLU A 156 -12.62 -3.78 2.37
N VAL A 157 -13.67 -4.59 2.43
CA VAL A 157 -13.57 -5.98 2.89
C VAL A 157 -14.21 -6.90 1.87
N ALA A 158 -13.42 -7.77 1.25
CA ALA A 158 -13.89 -8.78 0.31
C ALA A 158 -14.03 -10.16 0.99
N GLU A 159 -15.13 -10.88 0.72
CA GLU A 159 -15.24 -12.30 1.05
C GLU A 159 -14.49 -13.11 0.01
N ILE A 160 -13.28 -13.56 0.34
CA ILE A 160 -12.47 -14.40 -0.53
C ILE A 160 -12.22 -15.71 0.20
N PRO A 161 -12.56 -16.88 -0.40
CA PRO A 161 -12.32 -18.17 0.22
C PRO A 161 -10.86 -18.29 0.70
N PRO A 162 -10.63 -18.69 1.96
CA PRO A 162 -9.27 -18.82 2.46
C PRO A 162 -8.53 -19.96 1.78
N ALA A 163 -7.24 -19.79 1.52
CA ALA A 163 -6.35 -20.86 1.14
C ALA A 163 -6.08 -21.80 2.33
N GLU A 164 -5.68 -23.04 2.06
CA GLU A 164 -5.31 -24.01 3.12
C GLU A 164 -4.19 -23.50 4.03
N THR A 165 -3.26 -22.72 3.47
CA THR A 165 -2.13 -22.13 4.20
C THR A 165 -2.46 -20.79 4.85
N ASP A 166 -3.64 -20.25 4.63
CA ASP A 166 -4.01 -18.96 5.21
C ASP A 166 -4.23 -19.09 6.72
N PRO A 167 -3.69 -18.16 7.52
CA PRO A 167 -4.06 -18.10 8.91
C PRO A 167 -5.51 -17.64 9.04
N VAL A 168 -6.19 -18.12 10.08
CA VAL A 168 -7.54 -17.68 10.41
C VAL A 168 -7.50 -16.20 10.81
N GLY A 169 -8.27 -15.37 10.11
CA GLY A 169 -8.42 -13.95 10.39
C GLY A 169 -8.70 -13.13 9.14
N ALA A 170 -8.71 -11.80 9.31
CA ALA A 170 -8.66 -10.88 8.19
C ALA A 170 -7.21 -10.76 7.71
N LEU A 171 -7.04 -10.60 6.40
CA LEU A 171 -5.73 -10.54 5.76
C LEU A 171 -5.65 -9.30 4.87
N ILE A 172 -4.56 -8.55 4.96
CA ILE A 172 -4.33 -7.37 4.10
C ILE A 172 -4.26 -7.87 2.65
N SER A 173 -5.08 -7.29 1.78
CA SER A 173 -5.33 -7.88 0.45
C SER A 173 -5.04 -6.94 -0.69
N HIS A 174 -5.35 -5.66 -0.54
CA HIS A 174 -5.22 -4.72 -1.64
C HIS A 174 -5.20 -3.28 -1.16
N GLU A 175 -4.77 -2.40 -2.05
CA GLU A 175 -5.00 -0.96 -1.95
C GLU A 175 -5.69 -0.52 -3.23
N ARG A 176 -6.69 0.35 -3.10
CA ARG A 176 -7.43 0.89 -4.24
C ARG A 176 -6.90 2.26 -4.56
N MET A 177 -6.67 2.51 -5.83
CA MET A 177 -6.21 3.78 -6.34
C MET A 177 -7.07 4.24 -7.52
N ARG A 178 -7.27 5.54 -7.61
CA ARG A 178 -7.81 6.20 -8.80
C ARG A 178 -6.69 6.77 -9.64
N CYS A 179 -6.85 6.78 -10.95
CA CYS A 179 -5.92 7.41 -11.88
C CYS A 179 -6.69 8.25 -12.92
N THR A 180 -6.07 9.30 -13.45
CA THR A 180 -6.68 10.12 -14.51
C THR A 180 -6.55 9.51 -15.90
N ASP A 181 -5.52 8.68 -16.11
CA ASP A 181 -5.25 7.93 -17.34
C ASP A 181 -4.72 6.54 -16.96
N LEU A 182 -5.52 5.51 -17.23
CA LEU A 182 -5.16 4.14 -16.89
C LEU A 182 -3.98 3.66 -17.72
N ALA A 183 -3.91 3.97 -19.01
CA ALA A 183 -2.83 3.50 -19.87
C ALA A 183 -1.47 4.06 -19.42
N ARG A 184 -1.42 5.35 -19.09
CA ARG A 184 -0.24 6.01 -18.54
C ARG A 184 0.18 5.42 -17.19
N SER A 185 -0.79 5.17 -16.31
CA SER A 185 -0.54 4.54 -15.01
C SER A 185 0.02 3.12 -15.17
N LEU A 186 -0.58 2.32 -16.05
CA LEU A 186 -0.12 0.96 -16.33
C LEU A 186 1.31 0.92 -16.87
N ALA A 187 1.67 1.85 -17.75
CA ALA A 187 3.04 1.96 -18.25
C ALA A 187 4.03 2.29 -17.12
N TRP A 188 3.68 3.24 -16.26
CA TRP A 188 4.53 3.66 -15.13
C TRP A 188 4.68 2.57 -14.07
N TYR A 189 3.59 1.95 -13.61
CA TYR A 189 3.67 0.86 -12.64
C TYR A 189 4.39 -0.36 -13.24
N GLY A 190 4.26 -0.58 -14.56
CA GLY A 190 5.00 -1.61 -15.28
C GLY A 190 6.52 -1.42 -15.26
N SER A 191 7.02 -0.19 -15.38
CA SER A 191 8.47 0.09 -15.38
C SER A 191 9.14 -0.18 -14.03
N ILE A 192 8.38 -0.11 -12.94
CA ILE A 192 8.88 -0.48 -11.59
C ILE A 192 8.54 -1.92 -11.19
N GLY A 193 8.01 -2.74 -12.10
CA GLY A 193 7.88 -4.20 -11.92
C GLY A 193 6.48 -4.75 -11.65
N TRP A 194 5.42 -3.92 -11.65
CA TRP A 194 4.06 -4.42 -11.57
C TRP A 194 3.62 -5.12 -12.85
N THR A 195 2.73 -6.09 -12.72
CA THR A 195 2.14 -6.82 -13.84
C THR A 195 0.63 -6.71 -13.82
N VAL A 196 0.04 -6.54 -15.00
CA VAL A 196 -1.42 -6.53 -15.16
C VAL A 196 -1.93 -7.95 -15.00
N ARG A 197 -2.68 -8.20 -13.92
CA ARG A 197 -3.38 -9.46 -13.72
C ARG A 197 -4.69 -9.51 -14.50
N ALA A 198 -5.44 -8.42 -14.46
CA ALA A 198 -6.71 -8.28 -15.16
C ALA A 198 -6.97 -6.81 -15.47
N ARG A 199 -7.79 -6.56 -16.49
CA ARG A 199 -8.28 -5.23 -16.86
C ARG A 199 -9.61 -5.33 -17.57
N GLY A 200 -10.36 -4.25 -17.57
CA GLY A 200 -11.62 -4.17 -18.29
C GLY A 200 -12.29 -2.82 -18.15
N THR A 201 -13.57 -2.79 -18.46
CA THR A 201 -14.45 -1.63 -18.23
C THR A 201 -15.58 -2.03 -17.28
N GLY A 202 -16.02 -1.10 -16.45
CA GLY A 202 -17.10 -1.27 -15.48
C GLY A 202 -17.58 0.08 -14.99
N ASP A 203 -18.89 0.24 -14.80
CA ASP A 203 -19.53 1.49 -14.36
C ASP A 203 -19.12 2.70 -15.22
N GLY A 204 -18.97 2.47 -16.53
CA GLY A 204 -18.55 3.50 -17.49
C GLY A 204 -17.07 3.90 -17.42
N THR A 205 -16.24 3.17 -16.66
CA THR A 205 -14.81 3.49 -16.47
C THR A 205 -13.88 2.31 -16.68
N SER A 206 -12.66 2.58 -17.13
CA SER A 206 -11.60 1.59 -17.27
C SER A 206 -11.05 1.20 -15.89
N TRP A 207 -10.64 -0.06 -15.74
CA TRP A 207 -10.03 -0.55 -14.50
C TRP A 207 -8.92 -1.57 -14.80
N ALA A 208 -8.00 -1.73 -13.85
CA ALA A 208 -7.00 -2.79 -13.85
C ALA A 208 -6.68 -3.28 -12.43
N SER A 209 -6.36 -4.57 -12.31
CA SER A 209 -5.79 -5.16 -11.10
C SER A 209 -4.32 -5.47 -11.37
N LEU A 210 -3.42 -4.88 -10.60
CA LEU A 210 -1.98 -5.10 -10.69
C LEU A 210 -1.49 -5.99 -9.56
N VAL A 211 -0.52 -6.85 -9.86
CA VAL A 211 0.21 -7.65 -8.86
C VAL A 211 1.71 -7.58 -9.12
N LEU A 212 2.50 -7.68 -8.06
CA LEU A 212 3.92 -7.97 -8.20
C LEU A 212 4.09 -9.48 -8.42
N PRO A 213 4.92 -9.92 -9.40
CA PRO A 213 5.07 -11.34 -9.72
C PRO A 213 5.48 -12.22 -8.53
N GLU A 214 6.21 -11.64 -7.57
CA GLU A 214 6.75 -12.34 -6.40
C GLU A 214 5.92 -12.09 -5.13
N ASP A 215 4.96 -11.17 -5.15
CA ASP A 215 3.99 -10.95 -4.08
C ASP A 215 2.57 -10.88 -4.65
N PRO A 216 2.05 -12.02 -5.13
CA PRO A 216 0.76 -12.02 -5.79
C PRO A 216 -0.40 -11.89 -4.79
N THR A 217 -0.12 -12.02 -3.49
CA THR A 217 -1.12 -12.00 -2.42
C THR A 217 -1.70 -10.63 -2.12
N PHE A 218 -1.03 -9.59 -2.61
CA PHE A 218 -1.47 -8.20 -2.56
C PHE A 218 -1.69 -7.67 -3.98
N SER A 219 -2.71 -6.85 -4.17
CA SER A 219 -2.93 -6.16 -5.44
C SER A 219 -3.14 -4.66 -5.30
N LEU A 220 -2.70 -3.93 -6.32
CA LEU A 220 -3.08 -2.53 -6.51
C LEU A 220 -4.24 -2.48 -7.49
N GLU A 221 -5.38 -1.97 -7.04
CA GLU A 221 -6.62 -1.92 -7.81
C GLU A 221 -6.83 -0.52 -8.38
N LEU A 222 -6.61 -0.35 -9.69
CA LEU A 222 -6.73 0.91 -10.40
C LEU A 222 -8.11 1.10 -10.99
N GLN A 223 -8.69 2.28 -10.80
CA GLN A 223 -9.88 2.73 -11.52
C GLN A 223 -9.63 4.09 -12.18
N GLU A 224 -9.93 4.19 -13.46
CA GLU A 224 -9.84 5.45 -14.19
C GLU A 224 -11.00 6.37 -13.79
N ARG A 225 -10.66 7.56 -13.29
CA ARG A 225 -11.63 8.60 -12.95
C ARG A 225 -11.09 9.93 -13.48
N PRO A 226 -11.70 10.48 -14.55
CA PRO A 226 -11.30 11.78 -15.07
C PRO A 226 -11.42 12.86 -14.00
N GLY A 227 -10.39 13.70 -13.89
CA GLY A 227 -10.30 14.78 -12.90
C GLY A 227 -9.16 14.56 -11.91
N ALA A 228 -8.19 15.48 -11.92
CA ALA A 228 -7.08 15.44 -10.98
C ALA A 228 -7.58 15.67 -9.54
N GLY A 229 -7.02 14.93 -8.59
CA GLY A 229 -7.12 15.34 -7.19
C GLY A 229 -5.98 16.27 -6.85
N SER A 230 -6.13 16.97 -5.74
CA SER A 230 -5.03 17.79 -5.23
C SER A 230 -3.96 16.88 -4.62
N PRO A 231 -2.70 17.00 -5.02
CA PRO A 231 -1.59 16.35 -4.33
C PRO A 231 -1.66 16.67 -2.83
N ARG A 232 -1.45 15.64 -2.00
CA ARG A 232 -1.46 15.78 -0.55
C ARG A 232 -0.04 15.96 -0.02
N ARG A 233 0.12 16.79 1.00
CA ARG A 233 1.38 16.86 1.76
C ARG A 233 1.50 15.61 2.61
N ALA A 234 2.74 15.25 2.97
CA ALA A 234 2.97 14.06 3.78
C ALA A 234 2.31 14.12 5.16
N ASN A 235 2.01 15.31 5.69
CA ASN A 235 1.30 15.47 6.97
C ASN A 235 -0.22 15.58 6.82
N THR A 236 -0.81 15.36 5.65
CA THR A 236 -2.28 15.35 5.49
C THR A 236 -2.86 14.00 5.88
N GLN A 237 -3.87 13.99 6.76
CA GLN A 237 -4.56 12.79 7.23
C GLN A 237 -5.12 11.91 6.08
N GLY A 238 -5.05 10.60 6.28
CA GLY A 238 -5.53 9.57 5.35
C GLY A 238 -4.41 8.85 4.60
N LEU A 239 -4.78 8.03 3.60
CA LEU A 239 -3.83 7.29 2.78
C LEU A 239 -2.94 8.23 1.99
N TYR A 240 -1.64 7.94 1.97
CA TYR A 240 -0.64 8.81 1.37
C TYR A 240 0.34 8.10 0.43
N ARG A 241 0.83 6.92 0.84
CA ARG A 241 1.99 6.28 0.19
C ARG A 241 1.93 4.76 0.24
N ILE A 242 2.49 4.13 -0.79
CA ILE A 242 2.79 2.69 -0.79
C ILE A 242 4.31 2.49 -0.82
N ALA A 243 4.82 1.56 -0.02
CA ALA A 243 6.23 1.17 -0.02
C ALA A 243 6.44 -0.19 -0.67
N LEU A 244 7.46 -0.28 -1.51
CA LEU A 244 7.80 -1.45 -2.31
C LEU A 244 9.25 -1.85 -2.05
N ALA A 245 9.48 -3.13 -1.80
CA ALA A 245 10.82 -3.67 -1.68
C ALA A 245 11.44 -3.87 -3.07
N VAL A 246 12.67 -3.38 -3.24
CA VAL A 246 13.56 -3.67 -4.38
C VAL A 246 14.85 -4.34 -3.87
N GLU A 247 15.59 -5.01 -4.76
CA GLU A 247 16.87 -5.62 -4.37
C GLU A 247 17.95 -4.56 -4.14
N ASP A 248 18.01 -3.55 -5.01
CA ASP A 248 18.98 -2.45 -4.99
C ASP A 248 18.30 -1.16 -5.46
N VAL A 249 18.22 -0.17 -4.58
CA VAL A 249 17.58 1.12 -4.89
C VAL A 249 18.41 1.95 -5.87
N ARG A 250 19.73 1.83 -5.86
CA ARG A 250 20.61 2.56 -6.79
C ARG A 250 20.48 2.00 -8.21
N GLU A 251 20.35 0.68 -8.35
CA GLU A 251 20.07 0.06 -9.64
C GLU A 251 18.68 0.47 -10.15
N ALA A 252 17.68 0.52 -9.26
CA ALA A 252 16.35 1.04 -9.59
C ALA A 252 16.38 2.48 -10.06
N HIS A 253 17.06 3.36 -9.34
CA HIS A 253 17.28 4.75 -9.73
C HIS A 253 17.95 4.86 -11.11
N ALA A 254 19.05 4.13 -11.32
CA ALA A 254 19.78 4.17 -12.58
C ALA A 254 18.93 3.66 -13.76
N ALA A 255 18.05 2.68 -13.55
CA ALA A 255 17.11 2.22 -14.57
C ALA A 255 16.08 3.30 -14.90
N LEU A 256 15.46 3.90 -13.89
CA LEU A 256 14.48 4.97 -14.07
C LEU A 256 15.07 6.19 -14.78
N VAL A 257 16.27 6.63 -14.43
CA VAL A 257 16.95 7.75 -15.10
C VAL A 257 17.19 7.47 -16.58
N ARG A 258 17.52 6.24 -16.96
CA ARG A 258 17.71 5.86 -18.37
C ARG A 258 16.40 5.85 -19.16
N GLU A 259 15.29 5.53 -18.51
CA GLU A 259 13.99 5.32 -19.16
C GLU A 259 13.13 6.59 -19.22
N SER A 260 13.09 7.38 -18.14
CA SER A 260 12.16 8.50 -18.03
C SER A 260 12.60 9.75 -18.79
N GLY A 261 13.92 9.99 -18.91
CA GLY A 261 14.45 11.26 -19.41
C GLY A 261 14.10 12.48 -18.54
N GLU A 262 13.41 12.27 -17.41
CA GLU A 262 13.01 13.27 -16.42
C GLU A 262 13.95 13.24 -15.21
N GLN A 263 13.87 14.27 -14.37
CA GLN A 263 14.66 14.33 -13.14
C GLN A 263 14.06 13.37 -12.09
N VAL A 264 14.59 12.15 -12.05
CA VAL A 264 14.33 11.20 -10.97
C VAL A 264 15.02 11.71 -9.69
N PRO A 265 14.35 11.72 -8.52
CA PRO A 265 14.99 12.10 -7.26
C PRO A 265 16.16 11.18 -6.89
N GLU A 266 17.17 11.72 -6.21
CA GLU A 266 18.29 10.91 -5.73
C GLU A 266 17.86 9.99 -4.57
N PRO A 267 18.36 8.75 -4.49
CA PRO A 267 18.19 7.90 -3.32
C PRO A 267 18.74 8.54 -2.05
N LEU A 268 18.08 8.30 -0.92
CA LEU A 268 18.49 8.78 0.39
C LEU A 268 18.52 7.65 1.42
N PHE A 269 19.32 7.81 2.48
CA PHE A 269 19.38 6.85 3.57
C PHE A 269 18.56 7.36 4.75
N ILE A 270 17.56 6.58 5.17
CA ILE A 270 16.77 6.85 6.37
C ILE A 270 17.38 6.07 7.54
N PRO A 271 17.95 6.74 8.55
CA PRO A 271 18.49 6.07 9.73
C PRO A 271 17.34 5.46 10.56
N MET A 272 17.53 4.22 10.99
CA MET A 272 16.64 3.55 11.93
C MET A 272 17.51 2.83 12.97
N PRO A 273 17.95 3.55 14.02
CA PRO A 273 18.98 3.05 14.94
C PRO A 273 18.55 1.78 15.70
N ASP A 274 17.24 1.59 15.89
CA ASP A 274 16.69 0.40 16.56
C ASP A 274 16.52 -0.81 15.62
N THR A 275 16.87 -0.68 14.34
CA THR A 275 16.84 -1.80 13.38
C THR A 275 18.23 -2.41 13.22
N PRO A 276 18.35 -3.74 13.04
CA PRO A 276 19.66 -4.39 12.87
C PRO A 276 20.48 -3.88 11.67
N THR A 277 19.83 -3.32 10.66
CA THR A 277 20.48 -2.72 9.48
C THR A 277 20.94 -1.28 9.70
N GLY A 278 20.54 -0.65 10.81
CA GLY A 278 20.80 0.76 11.13
C GLY A 278 19.99 1.77 10.31
N GLY A 279 19.17 1.30 9.35
CA GLY A 279 18.42 2.13 8.42
C GLY A 279 18.19 1.45 7.08
N PHE A 280 17.64 2.20 6.13
CA PHE A 280 17.34 1.75 4.76
C PHE A 280 17.69 2.83 3.74
N THR A 281 18.26 2.41 2.61
CA THR A 281 18.29 3.27 1.42
C THR A 281 16.92 3.22 0.75
N VAL A 282 16.37 4.39 0.45
CA VAL A 282 15.04 4.55 -0.13
C VAL A 282 15.06 5.53 -1.30
N LEU A 283 14.06 5.43 -2.17
CA LEU A 283 13.80 6.35 -3.27
C LEU A 283 12.30 6.68 -3.29
N PHE A 284 11.97 7.97 -3.12
CA PHE A 284 10.59 8.45 -3.25
C PHE A 284 10.32 8.88 -4.69
N LEU A 285 9.24 8.35 -5.25
CA LEU A 285 8.77 8.64 -6.59
C LEU A 285 7.34 9.19 -6.52
N ALA A 286 7.01 10.06 -7.48
CA ALA A 286 5.64 10.40 -7.78
C ALA A 286 5.20 9.61 -9.01
N ASP A 287 4.04 8.96 -8.92
CA ASP A 287 3.41 8.38 -10.09
C ASP A 287 2.77 9.47 -10.98
N PRO A 288 2.21 9.13 -12.15
CA PRO A 288 1.68 10.12 -13.09
C PRO A 288 0.50 10.95 -12.56
N ASP A 289 -0.13 10.53 -11.46
CA ASP A 289 -1.22 11.22 -10.76
C ASP A 289 -0.74 11.87 -9.44
N GLY A 290 0.57 11.80 -9.14
CA GLY A 290 1.19 12.36 -7.94
C GLY A 290 1.07 11.49 -6.70
N ALA A 291 0.67 10.21 -6.84
CA ALA A 291 0.72 9.27 -5.73
C ALA A 291 2.18 9.02 -5.34
N VAL A 292 2.45 8.96 -4.04
CA VAL A 292 3.81 8.71 -3.56
C VAL A 292 4.06 7.20 -3.52
N VAL A 293 5.14 6.78 -4.17
CA VAL A 293 5.65 5.40 -4.15
C VAL A 293 7.06 5.44 -3.60
N GLU A 294 7.31 4.67 -2.54
CA GLU A 294 8.66 4.51 -1.98
C GLU A 294 9.25 3.17 -2.45
N LEU A 295 10.43 3.19 -3.05
CA LEU A 295 11.25 1.99 -3.23
C LEU A 295 12.21 1.89 -2.05
N VAL A 296 12.20 0.76 -1.36
CA VAL A 296 13.04 0.49 -0.18
C VAL A 296 13.99 -0.64 -0.51
N GLU A 297 15.28 -0.44 -0.23
CA GLU A 297 16.28 -1.49 -0.38
C GLU A 297 16.04 -2.58 0.65
N ARG A 298 15.40 -3.66 0.21
CA ARG A 298 15.14 -4.87 1.01
C ARG A 298 15.37 -6.08 0.12
N PRO A 299 16.52 -6.75 0.27
CA PRO A 299 16.86 -7.94 -0.51
C PRO A 299 15.77 -9.01 -0.43
N ARG A 300 15.60 -9.79 -1.51
CA ARG A 300 14.66 -10.93 -1.53
C ARG A 300 14.92 -11.94 -0.41
N SER A 301 16.16 -12.05 0.09
CA SER A 301 16.49 -12.90 1.24
C SER A 301 15.78 -12.48 2.53
N GLU A 302 15.39 -11.21 2.65
CA GLU A 302 14.73 -10.64 3.84
C GLU A 302 13.20 -10.77 3.80
N VAL A 303 12.62 -11.00 2.62
CA VAL A 303 11.18 -11.24 2.45
C VAL A 303 10.90 -12.72 2.15
N ARG A 304 9.72 -13.20 2.53
CA ARG A 304 9.25 -14.57 2.30
C ARG A 304 7.81 -14.54 1.84
N ARG A 305 7.61 -14.27 0.55
CA ARG A 305 6.27 -14.13 -0.01
C ARG A 305 5.69 -15.48 -0.46
N PRO A 306 4.39 -15.73 -0.23
CA PRO A 306 3.71 -16.89 -0.79
C PRO A 306 3.79 -16.88 -2.32
N ARG A 307 4.03 -18.06 -2.91
CA ARG A 307 4.24 -18.20 -4.37
C ARG A 307 2.97 -18.11 -5.19
N GLU A 308 1.80 -18.31 -4.59
CA GLU A 308 0.53 -18.22 -5.27
C GLU A 308 -0.41 -17.25 -4.55
N PRO A 309 -1.13 -16.42 -5.31
CA PRO A 309 -2.32 -15.77 -4.80
C PRO A 309 -3.44 -16.78 -4.71
N ARG A 310 -4.13 -16.87 -3.58
CA ARG A 310 -5.55 -17.20 -3.60
C ARG A 310 -6.26 -16.15 -2.78
#